data_AF-A0A0R3PY31-F1
#
_entry.id   AF-A0A0R3PY31-F1
#
_cell.length_a   1.000
_cell.length_b   1.000
_cell.length_c   1.000
_cell.angle_alpha   90.00
_cell.angle_beta   90.00
_cell.angle_gamma   90.00
#
_symmetry.space_group_name_H-M   'P 1'
#
loop_
_entity.id
_entity.type
_entity.pdbx_description
1 polymer ?
#
loop_
_entity_poly.entity_id
_entity_poly.type
_entity_poly.pdbx_seq_one_letter_code
_entity_poly.pdbx_strand_id
1 'polypeptide(L)'
;MDLFYLNPYAIRLCENVSSVCGTNAVLMQVINWNLSADCENNSLEAYIKDGESWKDTRLDTSSDSLTTLSRAIYNKLYRNLSDFENHLDRPESDFYNTALSQKLGQLLG
;
A
#
# COMPACT_ATOMS: atom_id res chain seq x y z
N MET A 1 16.86 18.22 -3.68
CA MET A 1 16.08 17.21 -4.43
C MET A 1 16.55 15.89 -3.87
N ASP A 2 15.90 15.45 -2.80
CA ASP A 2 16.37 14.29 -2.06
C ASP A 2 16.03 13.05 -2.88
N LEU A 3 17.07 12.34 -3.33
CA LEU A 3 16.94 10.99 -3.84
C LEU A 3 16.37 10.16 -2.70
N PHE A 4 15.09 9.78 -2.78
CA PHE A 4 14.53 8.81 -1.84
C PHE A 4 15.34 7.52 -1.96
N TYR A 5 16.17 7.27 -0.96
CA TYR A 5 17.00 6.09 -0.90
C TYR A 5 16.11 4.88 -0.61
N LEU A 6 15.89 4.05 -1.63
CA LEU A 6 15.13 2.81 -1.50
C LEU A 6 15.80 1.91 -0.46
N ASN A 7 15.01 1.42 0.50
CA ASN A 7 15.51 0.58 1.56
C ASN A 7 16.08 -0.74 0.98
N PRO A 8 17.35 -1.11 1.26
CA PRO A 8 17.96 -2.33 0.72
C PRO A 8 17.23 -3.62 1.11
N TYR A 9 16.58 -3.68 2.27
CA TYR A 9 15.76 -4.81 2.68
C TYR A 9 14.51 -4.93 1.80
N ALA A 10 13.86 -3.80 1.49
CA ALA A 10 12.68 -3.77 0.64
C ALA A 10 13.02 -4.16 -0.82
N ILE A 11 14.17 -3.71 -1.33
CA ILE A 11 14.70 -4.13 -2.64
C ILE A 11 14.85 -5.65 -2.70
N ARG A 12 15.60 -6.25 -1.74
CA ARG A 12 15.83 -7.70 -1.73
C ARG A 12 14.52 -8.49 -1.62
N LEU A 13 13.57 -8.02 -0.81
CA LEU A 13 12.27 -8.66 -0.68
C LEU A 13 11.49 -8.60 -2.01
N CYS A 14 11.49 -7.44 -2.68
CA CYS A 14 10.82 -7.27 -3.97
C CYS A 14 11.44 -8.17 -5.07
N GLU A 15 12.76 -8.31 -5.08
CA GLU A 15 13.47 -9.23 -5.98
C GLU A 15 13.13 -10.69 -5.70
N ASN A 16 13.04 -11.09 -4.42
CA ASN A 16 12.60 -12.42 -4.05
C ASN A 16 11.16 -12.70 -4.51
N VAL A 17 10.24 -11.75 -4.32
CA VAL A 17 8.86 -11.85 -4.81
C VAL A 17 8.84 -12.00 -6.33
N SER A 18 9.61 -11.18 -7.05
CA SER A 18 9.71 -11.25 -8.52
C SER A 18 10.21 -12.62 -8.99
N SER A 19 11.22 -13.18 -8.31
CA SER A 19 11.77 -14.50 -8.62
C SER A 19 10.75 -15.62 -8.39
N VAL A 20 9.91 -15.53 -7.35
CA VAL A 20 8.90 -16.54 -7.04
C VAL A 20 7.70 -16.44 -7.98
N CYS A 21 7.28 -15.23 -8.33
CA CYS A 21 6.11 -14.99 -9.18
C CYS A 21 6.42 -15.11 -10.69
N GLY A 22 7.70 -15.07 -11.09
CA GLY A 22 8.11 -15.12 -12.50
C GLY A 22 7.78 -13.85 -13.29
N THR A 23 7.45 -12.76 -12.61
CA THR A 23 7.12 -11.45 -13.18
C THR A 23 7.78 -10.34 -12.37
N ASN A 24 8.02 -9.19 -12.99
CA ASN A 24 8.59 -8.04 -12.28
C ASN A 24 7.58 -7.52 -11.24
N ALA A 25 7.96 -7.56 -9.97
CA ALA A 25 7.20 -6.93 -8.90
C ALA A 25 7.39 -5.41 -8.92
N VAL A 26 6.41 -4.69 -8.37
CA VAL A 26 6.45 -3.24 -8.17
C VAL A 26 6.81 -2.98 -6.71
N LEU A 27 7.86 -2.21 -6.48
CA LEU A 27 8.19 -1.72 -5.15
C LEU A 27 7.41 -0.43 -4.88
N MET A 28 6.54 -0.43 -3.87
CA MET A 28 5.76 0.74 -3.50
C MET A 28 6.24 1.30 -2.16
N GLN A 29 6.31 2.62 -2.08
CA GLN A 29 6.62 3.36 -0.87
C GLN A 29 5.43 4.23 -0.48
N VAL A 30 5.05 4.15 0.80
CA VAL A 30 3.98 4.98 1.36
C VAL A 30 4.59 6.25 1.94
N ILE A 31 4.13 7.40 1.44
CA ILE A 31 4.47 8.73 1.95
C ILE A 31 3.56 9.03 3.14
N ASN A 32 3.95 8.50 4.31
CA ASN A 32 3.07 8.48 5.49
C ASN A 32 2.61 9.87 5.96
N TRP A 33 3.40 10.93 5.76
CA TRP A 33 3.01 12.29 6.17
C TRP A 33 1.91 12.90 5.28
N ASN A 34 1.64 12.32 4.10
CA ASN A 34 0.52 12.73 3.24
C ASN A 34 -0.79 11.99 3.57
N LEU A 35 -0.75 10.99 4.47
CA LEU A 35 -1.94 10.24 4.87
C LEU A 35 -2.75 11.01 5.92
N SER A 36 -3.79 11.69 5.46
CA SER A 36 -4.74 12.41 6.31
C SER A 36 -6.18 12.24 5.81
N ALA A 37 -7.16 12.63 6.63
CA ALA A 37 -8.55 12.66 6.20
C ALA A 37 -8.79 13.68 5.07
N ASP A 38 -7.90 14.66 4.91
CA ASP A 38 -7.95 15.70 3.89
C ASP A 38 -6.86 15.47 2.82
N CYS A 39 -6.57 14.21 2.48
CA CYS A 39 -5.53 13.88 1.52
C CYS A 39 -5.90 14.37 0.11
N GLU A 40 -5.16 15.36 -0.40
CA GLU A 40 -5.35 15.93 -1.74
C GLU A 40 -4.40 15.35 -2.79
N ASN A 41 -3.32 14.70 -2.34
CA ASN A 41 -2.26 14.19 -3.20
C ASN A 41 -2.09 12.68 -3.03
N ASN A 42 -1.54 12.04 -4.07
CA ASN A 42 -1.15 10.64 -3.97
C ASN A 42 -0.10 10.47 -2.87
N SER A 43 -0.31 9.46 -2.02
CA SER A 43 0.58 9.12 -0.91
C SER A 43 1.45 7.91 -1.23
N LEU A 44 1.54 7.53 -2.50
CA LEU A 44 2.30 6.39 -2.99
C LEU A 44 3.30 6.83 -4.05
N GLU A 45 4.53 6.38 -3.89
CA GLU A 45 5.55 6.31 -4.93
C GLU A 45 5.76 4.86 -5.31
N ALA A 46 6.05 4.59 -6.58
CA ALA A 46 6.23 3.24 -7.08
C ALA A 46 7.46 3.16 -7.98
N TYR A 47 8.12 2.01 -7.91
CA TYR A 47 9.36 1.74 -8.62
C TYR A 47 9.32 0.37 -9.27
N ILE A 48 9.89 0.28 -10.46
CA ILE A 48 10.11 -0.99 -11.17
C ILE A 48 11.59 -1.19 -11.41
N LYS A 49 12.01 -2.45 -11.41
CA LYS A 49 13.37 -2.83 -11.78
C LYS A 49 13.54 -2.71 -13.29
N ASP A 50 14.57 -1.98 -13.69
CA ASP A 50 15.02 -1.83 -15.08
C ASP A 50 16.52 -2.14 -15.15
N GLY A 51 16.85 -3.36 -15.59
CA GLY A 51 18.18 -3.93 -15.50
C GLY A 51 18.65 -4.01 -14.04
N GLU A 52 19.77 -3.35 -13.74
CA GLU A 52 20.35 -3.26 -12.38
C GLU A 52 19.89 -2.00 -11.61
N SER A 53 19.00 -1.20 -12.20
CA SER A 53 18.52 0.06 -11.62
C SER A 53 17.03 0.00 -11.26
N TRP A 54 16.60 0.91 -10.38
CA TRP A 54 15.19 1.12 -10.07
C TRP A 54 14.74 2.45 -10.66
N LYS A 55 13.59 2.46 -11.34
CA LYS A 55 13.00 3.65 -11.96
C LYS A 55 11.62 3.90 -11.40
N ASP A 56 11.30 5.18 -11.19
CA ASP A 56 9.94 5.61 -10.85
C ASP A 56 8.96 5.13 -11.92
N THR A 57 7.82 4.62 -11.46
CA THR A 57 6.68 4.28 -12.30
C THR A 57 5.43 4.96 -11.77
N ARG A 58 4.52 5.30 -12.69
CA ARG A 58 3.26 5.94 -12.33
C ARG A 58 2.24 4.87 -12.00
N LEU A 59 1.63 4.97 -10.82
CA LEU A 59 0.43 4.21 -10.50
C LEU A 59 -0.78 4.87 -11.14
N ASP A 60 -1.61 4.08 -11.81
CA ASP A 60 -2.92 4.53 -12.28
C ASP A 60 -3.92 4.46 -11.12
N THR A 61 -4.07 5.57 -10.41
CA THR A 61 -5.03 5.70 -9.31
C THR A 61 -6.26 6.46 -9.81
N SER A 62 -7.45 5.86 -9.65
CA SER A 62 -8.70 6.56 -9.98
C SER A 62 -8.86 7.82 -9.13
N SER A 63 -9.54 8.84 -9.65
CA SER A 63 -9.90 10.05 -8.89
C SER A 63 -10.62 9.72 -7.58
N ASP A 64 -11.44 8.66 -7.60
CA ASP A 64 -12.30 8.28 -6.49
C ASP A 64 -11.52 7.56 -5.38
N SER A 65 -10.29 7.11 -5.66
CA SER A 65 -9.42 6.44 -4.69
C SER A 65 -9.05 7.37 -3.54
N LEU A 66 -8.76 8.65 -3.81
CA LEU A 66 -8.43 9.64 -2.78
C LEU A 66 -9.65 9.96 -1.91
N THR A 67 -10.82 10.16 -2.54
CA THR A 67 -12.08 10.38 -1.81
C THR A 67 -12.43 9.17 -0.92
N THR A 68 -12.22 7.96 -1.42
CA THR A 68 -12.46 6.73 -0.66
C THR A 68 -11.49 6.61 0.52
N LEU A 69 -10.20 6.89 0.31
CA LEU A 69 -9.19 6.91 1.37
C LEU A 69 -9.52 7.94 2.45
N SER A 70 -9.86 9.16 2.06
CA SER A 70 -10.29 10.24 2.95
C SER A 70 -11.48 9.79 3.83
N ARG A 71 -12.53 9.24 3.22
CA ARG A 71 -13.69 8.69 3.94
C ARG A 71 -13.31 7.54 4.87
N ALA A 72 -12.42 6.65 4.46
CA ALA A 72 -11.98 5.51 5.26
C ALA A 72 -11.20 5.98 6.51
N ILE A 73 -10.33 6.99 6.37
CA ILE A 73 -9.59 7.59 7.48
C ILE A 73 -10.56 8.34 8.41
N TYR A 74 -11.47 9.15 7.86
CA TYR A 74 -12.49 9.88 8.63
C TYR A 74 -13.35 8.93 9.48
N ASN A 75 -13.81 7.83 8.88
CA ASN A 75 -14.58 6.78 9.56
C ASN A 75 -13.73 5.85 10.44
N LYS A 76 -12.42 6.12 10.57
CA LYS A 76 -11.46 5.38 11.40
C LYS A 76 -11.43 3.89 11.08
N LEU A 77 -11.61 3.52 9.82
CA LEU A 77 -11.65 2.12 9.40
C LEU A 77 -10.35 1.37 9.68
N TYR A 78 -9.21 2.09 9.72
CA TYR A 78 -7.90 1.55 10.11
C TYR A 78 -7.88 0.88 11.49
N ARG A 79 -8.83 1.19 12.39
CA ARG A 79 -8.94 0.53 13.71
C ARG A 79 -9.40 -0.92 13.63
N ASN A 80 -9.97 -1.32 12.50
CA ASN A 80 -10.44 -2.68 12.24
C ASN A 80 -9.45 -3.46 11.36
N LEU A 81 -8.35 -2.84 10.93
CA LEU A 81 -7.33 -3.49 10.14
C LEU A 81 -6.60 -4.49 11.04
N SER A 82 -6.48 -5.73 10.59
CA SER A 82 -5.63 -6.76 11.21
C SER A 82 -4.51 -7.10 10.25
N ASP A 83 -3.26 -7.00 10.69
CA ASP A 83 -2.12 -7.49 9.94
C ASP A 83 -1.76 -8.94 10.34
N PHE A 84 -0.68 -9.47 9.76
CA PHE A 84 -0.23 -10.82 10.06
C PHE A 84 0.28 -10.96 11.51
N GLU A 85 0.92 -9.92 12.07
CA GLU A 85 1.39 -9.93 13.46
C GLU A 85 0.21 -10.02 14.44
N ASN A 86 -0.87 -9.28 14.19
CA ASN A 86 -2.09 -9.39 14.99
C ASN A 86 -2.70 -10.79 14.95
N HIS A 87 -2.61 -11.48 13.82
CA HIS A 87 -3.06 -12.87 13.69
C HIS A 87 -2.17 -13.87 14.44
N LEU A 88 -0.86 -13.63 14.48
CA LEU A 88 0.07 -14.44 15.28
C LEU A 88 -0.22 -14.30 16.79
N ASP A 89 -0.51 -13.08 17.25
CA ASP A 89 -0.91 -12.82 18.64
C ASP A 89 -2.30 -13.38 18.99
N ARG A 90 -3.22 -13.30 18.03
CA ARG A 90 -4.64 -13.66 18.16
C ARG A 90 -5.10 -14.39 16.90
N PRO A 91 -5.08 -15.73 16.87
CA PRO A 91 -5.42 -16.54 15.69
C PRO A 91 -6.82 -16.30 15.13
N GLU A 92 -7.73 -15.73 15.91
CA GLU A 92 -9.07 -15.31 15.49
C GLU A 92 -9.09 -14.00 14.67
N SER A 93 -7.99 -13.24 14.66
CA SER A 93 -7.90 -11.99 13.90
C SER A 93 -7.84 -12.27 12.40
N ASP A 94 -8.77 -11.69 11.65
CA ASP A 94 -8.87 -11.87 10.21
C ASP A 94 -7.87 -10.97 9.47
N PHE A 95 -6.66 -11.48 9.22
CA PHE A 95 -5.64 -10.76 8.43
C PHE A 95 -6.00 -10.63 6.94
N TYR A 96 -7.00 -11.38 6.44
CA TYR A 96 -7.56 -11.14 5.10
C TYR A 96 -8.49 -9.92 5.06
N ASN A 97 -8.84 -9.37 6.22
CA ASN A 97 -9.61 -8.13 6.36
C ASN A 97 -10.96 -8.16 5.60
N THR A 98 -11.65 -9.30 5.62
CA THR A 98 -12.87 -9.55 4.83
C THR A 98 -13.97 -8.53 5.13
N ALA A 99 -14.21 -8.27 6.42
CA ALA A 99 -15.23 -7.30 6.86
C ALA A 99 -14.86 -5.86 6.48
N LEU A 100 -13.57 -5.52 6.47
CA LEU A 100 -13.09 -4.21 6.04
C LEU A 100 -13.27 -4.04 4.53
N SER A 101 -12.93 -5.06 3.74
CA SER A 101 -13.11 -5.05 2.28
C SER A 101 -14.57 -4.83 1.87
N GLN A 102 -15.53 -5.44 2.59
CA GLN A 102 -16.96 -5.18 2.37
C GLN A 102 -17.35 -3.72 2.66
N LYS A 103 -16.83 -3.13 3.75
CA LYS A 103 -17.07 -1.72 4.09
C LYS A 103 -16.45 -0.76 3.06
N LEU A 104 -15.24 -1.06 2.57
CA LEU A 104 -14.60 -0.27 1.52
C LEU A 104 -15.40 -0.33 0.22
N GLY A 105 -15.94 -1.50 -0.15
CA GLY A 105 -16.84 -1.64 -1.29
C GLY A 105 -18.09 -0.75 -1.21
N GLN A 106 -18.62 -0.50 0.00
CA GLN A 106 -19.75 0.40 0.21
C GLN A 106 -19.38 1.89 0.08
N LEU A 107 -18.10 2.26 0.21
CA LEU A 107 -17.63 3.64 0.05
C LEU A 107 -17.34 4.01 -1.40
N LEU A 108 -17.13 3.01 -2.27
CA LEU A 108 -16.89 3.15 -3.71
C LEU A 108 -18.18 3.41 -4.51
N GLY A 109 -19.34 3.44 -3.85
CA GLY A 109 -20.66 3.74 -4.43
C GLY A 109 -21.06 5.21 -4.29
#